data_AF-N2JC42-F1
#
_entry.id   AF-N2JC42-F1
#
_cell.length_a   1.000
_cell.length_b   1.000
_cell.length_c   1.000
_cell.angle_alpha   90.00
_cell.angle_beta   90.00
_cell.angle_gamma   90.00
#
_symmetry.space_group_name_H-M   'P 1'
#
loop_
_entity.id
_entity.type
_entity.pdbx_description
1 polymer ?
#
loop_
_entity_poly.entity_id
_entity_poly.type
_entity_poly.pdbx_seq_one_letter_code
_entity_poly.pdbx_strand_id
1 'polypeptide(L)'
;MFLLLLLPILVSGFLVCHKHPLFYYRLHRYEGQYLYLQSARLGLFCALLSLTLNLILFLLVAQHDWTVAGRTFSLDYFSGLASLILRTHAIEDASQAAQLSWILILTVTALMIPRPWAFLAKAYIKRRHGLKEENYAMFLMAGILKDSPLDDLLFNATINRETLMLSLEERKVYVGKITTLGEPSETEGADQEVCIKPIMSGYRDKDKLWVTFTTHYADADKDIYLTLKQSQILSATKFDFDAYERFVRSKKPDHVTS
;
A
#
# COMPACT_ATOMS: atom_id res chain seq x y z
N MET A 1 34.43 3.96 -7.87
CA MET A 1 33.57 5.16 -7.92
C MET A 1 32.11 4.81 -8.23
N PHE A 2 31.80 3.95 -9.21
CA PHE A 2 30.42 3.53 -9.50
C PHE A 2 29.67 2.82 -8.34
N LEU A 3 30.38 2.17 -7.42
CA LEU A 3 29.77 1.58 -6.22
C LEU A 3 29.03 2.63 -5.37
N LEU A 4 29.49 3.89 -5.39
CA LEU A 4 28.83 5.01 -4.69
C LEU A 4 27.44 5.31 -5.24
N LEU A 5 27.10 4.85 -6.45
CA LEU A 5 25.77 5.00 -7.04
C LEU A 5 24.77 3.98 -6.50
N LEU A 6 25.20 2.89 -5.86
CA LEU A 6 24.26 1.92 -5.27
C LEU A 6 23.42 2.54 -4.16
N LEU A 7 24.05 3.35 -3.29
CA LEU A 7 23.36 4.02 -2.19
C LEU A 7 22.25 4.97 -2.66
N PRO A 8 22.49 5.97 -3.53
CA PRO A 8 21.44 6.87 -4.03
C PRO A 8 20.38 6.13 -4.85
N ILE A 9 20.74 5.05 -5.57
CA ILE A 9 19.77 4.17 -6.23
C ILE A 9 18.83 3.55 -5.19
N LEU A 10 19.38 2.89 -4.17
CA LEU A 10 18.57 2.21 -3.15
C LEU A 10 17.74 3.21 -2.33
N VAL A 11 18.32 4.36 -1.96
CA VAL A 11 17.63 5.40 -1.19
C VAL A 11 16.52 6.05 -2.02
N SER A 12 16.76 6.38 -3.30
CA SER A 12 15.72 6.96 -4.16
C SER A 12 14.56 5.97 -4.39
N GLY A 13 14.86 4.69 -4.64
CA GLY A 13 13.86 3.64 -4.74
C GLY A 13 13.02 3.46 -3.48
N PHE A 14 13.68 3.44 -2.32
CA PHE A 14 13.02 3.38 -1.01
C PHE A 14 12.09 4.58 -0.79
N LEU A 15 12.53 5.78 -1.18
CA LEU A 15 11.70 6.99 -1.12
C LEU A 15 10.48 6.92 -2.03
N VAL A 16 10.58 6.28 -3.21
CA VAL A 16 9.43 6.03 -4.09
C VAL A 16 8.45 5.10 -3.40
N CYS A 17 8.92 4.00 -2.80
CA CYS A 17 8.07 3.07 -2.06
C CYS A 17 7.26 3.77 -0.95
N HIS A 18 7.86 4.71 -0.22
CA HIS A 18 7.21 5.40 0.90
C HIS A 18 6.32 6.57 0.48
N LYS A 19 6.64 7.27 -0.63
CA LYS A 19 5.88 8.46 -1.04
C LYS A 19 4.79 8.14 -2.04
N HIS A 20 5.01 7.16 -2.91
CA HIS A 20 4.08 6.89 -3.99
C HIS A 20 2.87 6.10 -3.45
N PRO A 21 1.64 6.61 -3.63
CA PRO A 21 0.46 6.10 -2.92
C PRO A 21 0.21 4.61 -3.19
N LEU A 22 0.35 4.15 -4.44
CA LEU A 22 0.14 2.73 -4.78
C LEU A 22 1.20 1.80 -4.20
N PHE A 23 2.45 2.27 -4.09
CA PHE A 23 3.53 1.44 -3.58
C PHE A 23 3.55 1.43 -2.07
N TYR A 24 3.14 2.52 -1.41
CA TYR A 24 3.02 2.62 0.04
C TYR A 24 2.06 1.55 0.60
N TYR A 25 0.83 1.45 0.09
CA TYR A 25 -0.11 0.46 0.60
C TYR A 25 0.26 -0.99 0.23
N ARG A 26 1.02 -1.19 -0.85
CA ARG A 26 1.57 -2.51 -1.21
C ARG A 26 2.84 -2.86 -0.42
N LEU A 27 3.51 -1.86 0.14
CA LEU A 27 4.77 -1.99 0.87
C LEU A 27 4.64 -2.99 2.01
N HIS A 28 3.57 -2.84 2.78
CA HIS A 28 3.26 -3.68 3.94
C HIS A 28 2.96 -5.15 3.59
N ARG A 29 2.79 -5.49 2.30
CA ARG A 29 2.62 -6.88 1.85
C ARG A 29 3.93 -7.51 1.37
N TYR A 30 4.99 -6.72 1.17
CA TYR A 30 6.24 -7.22 0.64
C TYR A 30 7.14 -7.75 1.76
N GLU A 31 7.49 -9.04 1.67
CA GLU A 31 8.49 -9.64 2.54
C GLU A 31 9.89 -9.08 2.26
N GLY A 32 10.74 -9.01 3.30
CA GLY A 32 11.97 -8.20 3.32
C GLY A 32 12.90 -8.35 2.10
N GLN A 33 13.14 -9.57 1.59
CA GLN A 33 14.00 -9.77 0.43
C GLN A 33 13.43 -9.16 -0.86
N TYR A 34 12.12 -9.30 -1.08
CA TYR A 34 11.45 -8.73 -2.24
C TYR A 34 11.42 -7.21 -2.17
N LEU A 35 11.30 -6.64 -0.96
CA LEU A 35 11.33 -5.20 -0.75
C LEU A 35 12.65 -4.56 -1.22
N TYR A 36 13.80 -5.18 -0.92
CA TYR A 36 15.09 -4.68 -1.38
C TYR A 36 15.20 -4.69 -2.91
N LEU A 37 14.74 -5.76 -3.55
CA LEU A 37 14.77 -5.89 -5.01
C LEU A 37 13.83 -4.86 -5.66
N GLN A 38 12.66 -4.63 -5.06
CA GLN A 38 11.69 -3.65 -5.54
C GLN A 38 12.20 -2.22 -5.40
N SER A 39 12.85 -1.91 -4.27
CA SER A 39 13.55 -0.64 -4.07
C SER A 39 14.65 -0.44 -5.11
N ALA A 40 15.49 -1.44 -5.34
CA ALA A 40 16.53 -1.38 -6.36
C ALA A 40 15.96 -1.14 -7.77
N ARG A 41 14.86 -1.81 -8.13
CA ARG A 41 14.18 -1.63 -9.42
C ARG A 41 13.65 -0.20 -9.62
N LEU A 42 12.96 0.35 -8.61
CA LEU A 42 12.42 1.71 -8.66
C LEU A 42 13.52 2.77 -8.61
N GLY A 43 14.58 2.50 -7.85
CA GLY A 43 15.79 3.31 -7.77
C GLY A 43 16.52 3.40 -9.11
N LEU A 44 16.65 2.28 -9.82
CA LEU A 44 17.23 2.24 -11.17
C LEU A 44 16.42 3.13 -12.13
N PHE A 45 15.09 3.10 -12.05
CA PHE A 45 14.24 3.97 -12.84
C PHE A 45 14.46 5.46 -12.50
N CYS A 46 14.60 5.80 -11.21
CA CYS A 46 14.94 7.17 -10.79
C CYS A 46 16.31 7.61 -11.32
N ALA A 47 17.31 6.72 -11.32
CA ALA A 47 18.63 7.00 -11.84
C ALA A 47 18.63 7.21 -13.37
N LEU A 48 17.87 6.39 -14.12
CA LEU A 48 17.68 6.57 -15.55
C LEU A 48 16.98 7.89 -15.88
N LEU A 49 15.92 8.23 -15.13
CA LEU A 49 15.22 9.50 -15.32
C LEU A 49 16.09 10.70 -14.93
N SER A 50 16.92 10.56 -13.90
CA SER A 50 17.91 11.57 -13.53
C SER A 50 18.93 11.76 -14.65
N LEU A 51 19.44 10.69 -15.24
CA LEU A 51 20.40 10.76 -16.35
C LEU A 51 19.78 11.46 -17.56
N THR A 52 18.55 11.11 -17.94
CA THR A 52 17.88 11.74 -19.08
C THR A 52 17.59 13.22 -18.81
N LEU A 53 17.16 13.58 -17.61
CA LEU A 53 16.92 14.97 -17.22
C LEU A 53 18.21 15.81 -17.25
N ASN A 54 19.31 15.28 -16.72
CA ASN A 54 20.60 15.95 -16.76
C ASN A 54 21.13 16.08 -18.20
N LEU A 55 20.93 15.07 -19.06
CA LEU A 55 21.29 15.16 -20.48
C LEU A 55 20.50 16.28 -21.18
N ILE A 56 19.19 16.37 -20.93
CA ILE A 56 18.34 17.42 -21.50
C ILE A 56 18.78 18.79 -20.98
N LEU A 57 19.06 18.94 -19.69
CA LEU A 57 19.55 20.20 -19.11
C LEU A 57 20.91 20.60 -19.68
N PHE A 58 21.80 19.64 -19.90
CA PHE A 58 23.09 19.91 -20.52
C PHE A 58 22.94 20.45 -21.95
N LEU A 59 22.07 19.83 -22.76
CA LEU A 59 21.81 20.27 -24.14
C LEU A 59 21.11 21.63 -24.20
N LEU A 60 20.16 21.90 -23.31
CA LEU A 60 19.37 23.14 -23.34
C LEU A 60 20.08 24.33 -22.70
N VAL A 61 20.79 24.10 -21.60
CA VAL A 61 21.27 25.18 -20.72
C VAL A 61 22.79 25.27 -20.73
N ALA A 62 23.50 24.16 -20.54
CA ALA A 62 24.95 24.19 -20.34
C ALA A 62 25.75 24.54 -21.60
N GLN A 63 25.18 24.31 -22.79
CA GLN A 63 25.81 24.68 -24.07
C GLN A 63 25.54 26.14 -24.51
N HIS A 64 24.64 26.86 -23.83
CA HIS A 64 24.28 28.24 -24.19
C HIS A 64 24.83 29.23 -23.17
N ASP A 65 25.51 30.26 -23.64
CA ASP A 65 25.90 31.41 -22.81
C ASP A 65 24.73 32.39 -22.73
N TRP A 66 24.19 32.56 -21.53
CA TRP A 66 23.02 33.42 -21.30
C TRP A 66 23.51 34.84 -21.03
N THR A 67 23.19 35.78 -21.92
CA THR A 67 23.48 37.20 -21.70
C THR A 67 22.27 37.89 -21.09
N VAL A 68 22.37 38.28 -19.82
CA VAL A 68 21.32 39.05 -19.12
C VAL A 68 21.94 40.35 -18.61
N ALA A 69 21.33 41.48 -18.99
CA ALA A 69 21.77 42.83 -18.59
C ALA A 69 23.27 43.11 -18.84
N GLY A 70 23.82 42.65 -19.97
CA GLY A 70 25.21 42.88 -20.38
C GLY A 70 26.26 42.00 -19.67
N ARG A 71 25.84 41.04 -18.84
CA ARG A 71 26.72 40.03 -18.25
C ARG A 71 26.45 38.66 -18.88
N THR A 72 27.51 38.01 -19.34
CA THR A 72 27.48 36.62 -19.81
C THR A 72 27.51 35.69 -18.60
N PHE A 73 26.46 34.89 -18.43
CA PHE A 73 26.41 33.81 -17.44
C PHE A 73 26.46 32.48 -18.17
N SER A 74 27.54 31.72 -17.98
CA SER A 74 27.59 30.32 -18.38
C SER A 74 27.02 29.48 -17.24
N LEU A 75 25.91 28.77 -17.50
CA LEU A 75 25.28 27.86 -16.54
C LEU A 75 25.87 26.43 -16.67
N ASP A 76 27.19 26.33 -16.72
CA ASP A 76 27.87 25.04 -16.66
C ASP A 76 28.04 24.60 -15.20
N TYR A 77 26.95 24.04 -14.67
CA TYR A 77 26.92 23.51 -13.31
C TYR A 77 27.85 22.31 -13.12
N PHE A 78 28.23 21.61 -14.21
CA PHE A 78 29.10 20.45 -14.16
C PHE A 78 30.56 20.86 -13.88
N SER A 79 31.10 21.77 -14.70
CA SER A 79 32.46 22.28 -14.51
C SER A 79 32.57 23.18 -13.28
N GLY A 80 31.51 23.95 -12.97
CA GLY A 80 31.42 24.74 -11.75
C GLY A 80 31.62 23.88 -10.50
N LEU A 81 30.90 22.76 -10.39
CA LEU A 81 30.99 21.87 -9.24
C LEU A 81 32.32 21.09 -9.20
N ALA A 82 32.88 20.70 -10.35
CA ALA A 82 34.22 20.11 -10.41
C ALA A 82 35.31 21.09 -9.93
N SER A 83 35.21 22.37 -10.31
CA SER A 83 36.14 23.41 -9.85
C SER A 83 36.05 23.67 -8.35
N LEU A 84 34.84 23.57 -7.77
CA LEU A 84 34.64 23.66 -6.32
C LEU A 84 35.29 22.49 -5.59
N ILE A 85 35.19 21.27 -6.13
CA ILE A 85 35.86 20.08 -5.56
C ILE A 85 37.38 20.25 -5.60
N LEU A 86 37.95 20.76 -6.70
CA LEU A 86 39.40 21.01 -6.76
C LEU A 86 39.86 22.08 -5.75
N ARG A 87 39.02 23.10 -5.49
CA ARG A 87 39.32 24.15 -4.49
C ARG A 87 39.41 23.62 -3.06
N THR A 88 38.70 22.54 -2.72
CA THR A 88 38.77 21.96 -1.37
C THR A 88 40.07 21.19 -1.10
N HIS A 89 40.93 21.02 -2.12
CA HIS A 89 42.18 20.24 -2.04
C HIS A 89 41.99 18.78 -1.59
N ALA A 90 40.74 18.27 -1.58
CA ALA A 90 40.46 16.89 -1.22
C ALA A 90 40.90 15.92 -2.33
N ILE A 91 40.97 16.40 -3.57
CA ILE A 91 41.30 15.64 -4.78
C ILE A 91 42.14 16.54 -5.67
N GLU A 92 43.31 16.04 -6.05
CA GLU A 92 44.27 16.79 -6.87
C GLU A 92 44.07 16.52 -8.38
N ASP A 93 43.52 15.36 -8.72
CA ASP A 93 43.28 14.95 -10.11
C ASP A 93 41.96 15.53 -10.65
N ALA A 94 42.07 16.35 -11.70
CA ALA A 94 40.93 16.97 -12.39
C ALA A 94 39.95 15.93 -12.96
N SER A 95 40.45 14.77 -13.40
CA SER A 95 39.61 13.69 -13.92
C SER A 95 38.71 13.10 -12.84
N GLN A 96 39.26 12.85 -11.65
CA GLN A 96 38.52 12.32 -10.51
C GLN A 96 37.50 13.33 -9.96
N ALA A 97 37.86 14.62 -9.95
CA ALA A 97 36.95 15.70 -9.57
C ALA A 97 35.74 15.79 -10.53
N ALA A 98 35.95 15.65 -11.84
CA ALA A 98 34.87 15.61 -12.82
C ALA A 98 33.96 14.39 -12.64
N GLN A 99 34.53 13.21 -12.40
CA GLN A 99 33.74 11.99 -12.14
C GLN A 99 32.88 12.11 -10.89
N LEU A 100 33.39 12.71 -9.81
CA LEU A 100 32.60 12.95 -8.59
C LEU A 100 31.54 14.02 -8.79
N SER A 101 31.84 15.08 -9.53
CA SER A 101 30.84 16.08 -9.91
C SER A 101 29.65 15.41 -10.58
N TRP A 102 29.92 14.53 -11.56
CA TRP A 102 28.87 13.77 -12.25
C TRP A 102 28.04 12.90 -11.30
N ILE A 103 28.71 12.14 -10.43
CA ILE A 103 28.05 11.27 -9.46
C ILE A 103 27.16 12.09 -8.52
N LEU A 104 27.67 13.19 -7.96
CA LEU A 104 26.92 14.06 -7.03
C LEU A 104 25.70 14.72 -7.68
N ILE A 105 25.85 15.20 -8.90
CA ILE A 105 24.72 15.77 -9.66
C ILE A 105 23.64 14.70 -9.87
N LEU A 106 24.05 13.50 -10.29
CA LEU A 106 23.13 12.38 -10.54
C LEU A 106 22.45 11.93 -9.24
N THR A 107 23.17 11.88 -8.11
CA THR A 107 22.59 11.50 -6.81
C THR A 107 21.53 12.51 -6.35
N VAL A 108 21.85 13.80 -6.36
CA VAL A 108 20.95 14.86 -5.89
C VAL A 108 19.67 14.89 -6.73
N THR A 109 19.82 14.83 -8.05
CA THR A 109 18.67 14.82 -8.98
C THR A 109 17.84 13.54 -8.85
N ALA A 110 18.48 12.37 -8.68
CA ALA A 110 17.77 11.11 -8.41
C ALA A 110 16.96 11.13 -7.11
N LEU A 111 17.47 11.78 -6.05
CA LEU A 111 16.76 11.94 -4.77
C LEU A 111 15.62 12.98 -4.83
N MET A 112 15.65 13.89 -5.79
CA MET A 112 14.59 14.88 -6.01
C MET A 112 13.37 14.27 -6.72
N ILE A 113 13.57 13.33 -7.64
CA ILE A 113 12.52 12.70 -8.49
C ILE A 113 11.33 12.06 -7.73
N PRO A 114 11.50 11.35 -6.59
CA PRO A 114 10.40 10.66 -5.94
C PRO A 114 9.25 11.58 -5.48
N ARG A 115 9.55 12.84 -5.11
CA ARG A 115 8.54 13.82 -4.65
C ARG A 115 7.56 14.22 -5.77
N PRO A 116 8.01 14.79 -6.91
CA PRO A 116 7.11 15.13 -8.00
C PRO A 116 6.43 13.90 -8.58
N TRP A 117 7.11 12.74 -8.63
CA TRP A 117 6.49 11.51 -9.09
C TRP A 117 5.28 11.11 -8.23
N ALA A 118 5.44 11.08 -6.91
CA ALA A 118 4.34 10.78 -5.99
C ALA A 118 3.19 11.81 -6.09
N PHE A 119 3.53 13.10 -6.20
CA PHE A 119 2.54 14.17 -6.36
C PHE A 119 1.74 14.03 -7.66
N LEU A 120 2.41 13.82 -8.79
CA LEU A 120 1.79 13.62 -10.10
C LEU A 120 0.89 12.38 -10.11
N ALA A 121 1.33 11.28 -9.49
CA ALA A 121 0.51 10.07 -9.35
C ALA A 121 -0.75 10.32 -8.53
N LYS A 122 -0.64 11.01 -7.38
CA LYS A 122 -1.79 11.40 -6.56
C LYS A 122 -2.76 12.28 -7.33
N ALA A 123 -2.25 13.33 -8.00
CA ALA A 123 -3.06 14.25 -8.79
C ALA A 123 -3.76 13.56 -9.97
N TYR A 124 -3.07 12.66 -10.66
CA TYR A 124 -3.62 11.88 -11.78
C TYR A 124 -4.79 11.00 -11.33
N ILE A 125 -4.60 10.22 -10.26
CA ILE A 125 -5.65 9.34 -9.73
C ILE A 125 -6.85 10.16 -9.24
N LYS A 126 -6.60 11.27 -8.51
CA LYS A 126 -7.65 12.17 -8.01
C LYS A 126 -8.48 12.76 -9.15
N ARG A 127 -7.81 13.23 -10.21
CA ARG A 127 -8.47 13.83 -11.38
C ARG A 127 -9.25 12.81 -12.19
N ARG A 128 -8.72 11.59 -12.38
CA ARG A 128 -9.36 10.53 -13.17
C ARG A 128 -10.62 9.99 -12.51
N HIS A 129 -10.64 9.90 -11.18
CA HIS A 129 -11.76 9.31 -10.43
C HIS A 129 -12.62 10.33 -9.67
N GLY A 130 -12.34 11.64 -9.80
CA GLY A 130 -13.13 12.69 -9.14
C GLY A 130 -13.13 12.61 -7.61
N LEU A 131 -12.09 12.04 -7.01
CA LEU A 131 -12.06 11.71 -5.59
C LEU A 131 -11.77 12.93 -4.71
N LYS A 132 -12.44 13.02 -3.57
CA LYS A 132 -12.08 13.94 -2.47
C LYS A 132 -10.93 13.36 -1.62
N GLU A 133 -10.27 14.21 -0.84
CA GLU A 133 -9.12 13.82 0.02
C GLU A 133 -9.49 12.66 0.95
N GLU A 134 -10.68 12.72 1.57
CA GLU A 134 -11.24 11.74 2.50
C GLU A 134 -11.46 10.34 1.89
N ASN A 135 -11.89 10.27 0.63
CA ASN A 135 -12.22 9.01 -0.02
C ASN A 135 -11.02 8.38 -0.75
N TYR A 136 -9.89 9.10 -0.83
CA TYR A 136 -8.72 8.67 -1.60
C TYR A 136 -8.05 7.43 -1.01
N ALA A 137 -7.84 7.41 0.31
CA ALA A 137 -7.25 6.27 1.01
C ALA A 137 -8.14 5.02 0.89
N MET A 138 -9.46 5.19 1.08
CA MET A 138 -10.45 4.12 0.95
C MET A 138 -10.47 3.52 -0.46
N PHE A 139 -10.40 4.36 -1.50
CA PHE A 139 -10.36 3.90 -2.89
C PHE A 139 -9.10 3.08 -3.21
N LEU A 140 -7.94 3.51 -2.71
CA LEU A 140 -6.68 2.78 -2.89
C LEU A 140 -6.72 1.43 -2.16
N MET A 141 -7.21 1.42 -0.93
CA MET A 141 -7.34 0.19 -0.15
C MET A 141 -8.30 -0.80 -0.83
N ALA A 142 -9.45 -0.32 -1.32
CA ALA A 142 -10.39 -1.12 -2.11
C ALA A 142 -9.74 -1.77 -3.35
N GLY A 143 -8.88 -1.02 -4.05
CA GLY A 143 -8.17 -1.54 -5.22
C GLY A 143 -7.13 -2.62 -4.89
N ILE A 144 -6.62 -2.65 -3.66
CA ILE A 144 -5.58 -3.60 -3.21
C ILE A 144 -6.22 -4.85 -2.58
N LEU A 145 -7.31 -4.68 -1.83
CA LEU A 145 -8.04 -5.79 -1.19
C LEU A 145 -8.79 -6.66 -2.20
N LYS A 146 -9.10 -6.15 -3.39
CA LYS A 146 -9.70 -6.93 -4.49
C LYS A 146 -8.90 -8.17 -4.91
N ASP A 147 -7.61 -8.23 -4.59
CA ASP A 147 -6.77 -9.38 -4.89
C ASP A 147 -7.15 -10.62 -4.05
N SER A 148 -7.86 -10.44 -2.91
CA SER A 148 -8.37 -11.51 -2.04
C SER A 148 -9.90 -11.45 -1.96
N PRO A 149 -10.63 -12.49 -2.41
CA PRO A 149 -12.10 -12.50 -2.33
C PRO A 149 -12.65 -12.36 -0.90
N LEU A 150 -11.92 -12.84 0.10
CA LEU A 150 -12.29 -12.69 1.50
C LEU A 150 -12.12 -11.24 1.96
N ASP A 151 -10.99 -10.61 1.63
CA ASP A 151 -10.70 -9.22 2.01
C ASP A 151 -11.70 -8.28 1.35
N ASP A 152 -12.01 -8.49 0.07
CA ASP A 152 -13.01 -7.71 -0.66
C ASP A 152 -14.41 -7.88 -0.04
N LEU A 153 -14.80 -9.10 0.35
CA LEU A 153 -16.06 -9.35 1.04
C LEU A 153 -16.12 -8.62 2.39
N LEU A 154 -15.08 -8.75 3.21
CA LEU A 154 -15.00 -8.13 4.54
C LEU A 154 -15.00 -6.60 4.45
N PHE A 155 -14.27 -6.05 3.49
CA PHE A 155 -14.19 -4.61 3.24
C PHE A 155 -15.53 -4.04 2.75
N ASN A 156 -16.14 -4.68 1.75
CA ASN A 156 -17.45 -4.28 1.24
C ASN A 156 -18.54 -4.40 2.33
N ALA A 157 -18.48 -5.43 3.17
CA ALA A 157 -19.41 -5.57 4.29
C ALA A 157 -19.25 -4.46 5.33
N THR A 158 -18.02 -4.00 5.58
CA THR A 158 -17.74 -2.87 6.48
C THR A 158 -18.34 -1.57 5.94
N ILE A 159 -18.15 -1.29 4.64
CA ILE A 159 -18.70 -0.10 3.97
C ILE A 159 -20.23 -0.13 3.95
N ASN A 160 -20.82 -1.25 3.52
CA ASN A 160 -22.26 -1.39 3.33
C ASN A 160 -23.00 -1.73 4.64
N ARG A 161 -22.29 -1.90 5.76
CA ARG A 161 -22.82 -2.33 7.07
C ARG A 161 -23.60 -3.65 6.99
N GLU A 162 -23.15 -4.54 6.13
CA GLU A 162 -23.76 -5.85 5.91
C GLU A 162 -23.44 -6.80 7.06
N THR A 163 -24.35 -7.75 7.31
CA THR A 163 -24.16 -8.81 8.31
C THR A 163 -23.48 -10.00 7.64
N LEU A 164 -22.40 -10.49 8.22
CA LEU A 164 -21.67 -11.67 7.74
C LEU A 164 -21.78 -12.81 8.74
N MET A 165 -21.68 -14.03 8.22
CA MET A 165 -21.43 -15.25 8.97
C MET A 165 -19.99 -15.71 8.73
N LEU A 166 -19.20 -15.75 9.78
CA LEU A 166 -17.82 -16.22 9.80
C LEU A 166 -17.77 -17.61 10.44
N SER A 167 -17.24 -18.59 9.71
CA SER A 167 -16.95 -19.93 10.21
C SER A 167 -15.46 -20.04 10.52
N LEU A 168 -15.12 -20.32 11.77
CA LEU A 168 -13.72 -20.46 12.20
C LEU A 168 -13.25 -21.92 12.11
N GLU A 169 -11.92 -22.11 12.07
CA GLU A 169 -11.29 -23.43 12.06
C GLU A 169 -11.75 -24.34 13.23
N GLU A 170 -11.95 -23.75 14.41
CA GLU A 170 -12.41 -24.47 15.62
C GLU A 170 -13.91 -24.85 15.59
N ARG A 171 -14.56 -24.74 14.44
CA ARG A 171 -16.01 -24.93 14.24
C ARG A 171 -16.89 -23.90 14.94
N LYS A 172 -16.31 -22.91 15.64
CA LYS A 172 -17.06 -21.76 16.15
C LYS A 172 -17.59 -20.94 14.97
N VAL A 173 -18.84 -20.50 15.07
CA VAL A 173 -19.47 -19.65 14.06
C VAL A 173 -19.93 -18.36 14.71
N TYR A 174 -19.63 -17.23 14.08
CA TYR A 174 -20.09 -15.91 14.47
C TYR A 174 -20.93 -15.29 13.36
N VAL A 175 -22.04 -14.67 13.73
CA VAL A 175 -22.85 -13.84 12.83
C VAL A 175 -22.89 -12.44 13.40
N GLY A 176 -22.52 -11.45 12.60
CA GLY A 176 -22.42 -10.08 13.07
C GLY A 176 -21.95 -9.11 12.00
N LYS A 177 -21.74 -7.86 12.41
CA LYS A 177 -21.25 -6.80 11.53
C LYS A 177 -19.76 -6.60 11.73
N ILE A 178 -19.03 -6.50 10.64
CA ILE A 178 -17.62 -6.14 10.68
C ILE A 178 -17.52 -4.65 10.97
N THR A 179 -16.68 -4.29 11.92
CA THR A 179 -16.53 -2.92 12.41
C THR A 179 -15.23 -2.31 11.91
N THR A 180 -14.14 -3.05 12.04
CA THR A 180 -12.80 -2.63 11.65
C THR A 180 -12.03 -3.82 11.09
N LEU A 181 -11.18 -3.56 10.10
CA LEU A 181 -10.19 -4.50 9.58
C LEU A 181 -8.81 -4.01 10.01
N GLY A 182 -7.93 -4.93 10.37
CA GLY A 182 -6.55 -4.66 10.74
C GLY A 182 -5.79 -4.06 9.56
N GLU A 183 -4.97 -3.06 9.84
CA GLU A 183 -4.06 -2.52 8.83
C GLU A 183 -2.97 -3.54 8.52
N PRO A 184 -2.60 -3.74 7.23
CA PRO A 184 -1.49 -4.63 6.91
C PRO A 184 -0.18 -4.10 7.53
N SER A 185 0.57 -4.96 8.21
CA SER A 185 1.86 -4.63 8.83
C SER A 185 3.03 -5.33 8.12
N GLU A 186 4.23 -4.75 8.18
CA GLU A 186 5.42 -5.29 7.50
C GLU A 186 5.88 -6.67 8.01
N THR A 187 5.53 -7.02 9.25
CA THR A 187 6.01 -8.23 9.93
C THR A 187 4.98 -9.36 9.99
N GLU A 188 3.69 -9.06 9.95
CA GLU A 188 2.64 -10.08 10.13
C GLU A 188 1.95 -10.49 8.82
N GLY A 189 2.35 -9.89 7.69
CA GLY A 189 1.78 -10.25 6.39
C GLY A 189 0.25 -10.15 6.38
N ALA A 190 -0.42 -10.97 5.57
CA ALA A 190 -1.89 -10.97 5.44
C ALA A 190 -2.62 -11.55 6.67
N ASP A 191 -1.96 -11.72 7.82
CA ASP A 191 -2.57 -12.21 9.06
C ASP A 191 -3.29 -11.07 9.79
N GLN A 192 -4.22 -10.43 9.08
CA GLN A 192 -4.96 -9.27 9.58
C GLN A 192 -5.93 -9.67 10.69
N GLU A 193 -6.11 -8.80 11.67
CA GLU A 193 -7.17 -8.94 12.66
C GLU A 193 -8.49 -8.37 12.11
N VAL A 194 -9.61 -9.01 12.42
CA VAL A 194 -10.95 -8.56 12.04
C VAL A 194 -11.76 -8.36 13.31
N CYS A 195 -12.30 -7.15 13.47
CA CYS A 195 -13.18 -6.84 14.60
C CYS A 195 -14.65 -7.01 14.19
N ILE A 196 -15.32 -7.96 14.82
CA ILE A 196 -16.74 -8.24 14.62
C ILE A 196 -17.55 -7.81 15.85
N LYS A 197 -18.68 -7.14 15.60
CA LYS A 197 -19.76 -6.96 16.58
C LYS A 197 -20.76 -8.11 16.40
N PRO A 198 -20.67 -9.19 17.19
CA PRO A 198 -21.55 -10.34 17.03
C PRO A 198 -23.00 -9.99 17.39
N ILE A 199 -23.93 -10.56 16.63
CA ILE A 199 -25.36 -10.61 16.91
C ILE A 199 -25.71 -11.97 17.52
N MET A 200 -25.12 -13.04 16.98
CA MET A 200 -25.24 -14.39 17.51
C MET A 200 -23.97 -15.21 17.24
N SER A 201 -23.73 -16.21 18.08
CA SER A 201 -22.67 -17.20 17.87
C SER A 201 -23.16 -18.61 18.15
N GLY A 202 -22.41 -19.55 17.62
CA GLY A 202 -22.76 -20.95 17.64
C GLY A 202 -21.59 -21.82 17.26
N TYR A 203 -21.88 -23.03 16.85
CA TYR A 203 -20.90 -23.96 16.33
C TYR A 203 -21.47 -24.76 15.15
N ARG A 204 -20.57 -25.24 14.29
CA ARG A 204 -20.91 -26.18 13.22
C ARG A 204 -20.78 -27.61 13.76
N ASP A 205 -21.87 -28.36 13.70
CA ASP A 205 -21.91 -29.77 14.08
C ASP A 205 -20.91 -30.58 13.23
N LYS A 206 -20.18 -31.51 13.85
CA LYS A 206 -19.12 -32.28 13.18
C LYS A 206 -19.68 -33.20 12.11
N ASP A 207 -20.82 -33.83 12.40
CA ASP A 207 -21.34 -34.93 11.60
C ASP A 207 -22.40 -34.44 10.63
N LYS A 208 -23.24 -33.50 11.08
CA LYS A 208 -24.34 -32.93 10.27
C LYS A 208 -23.94 -31.69 9.48
N LEU A 209 -22.81 -31.06 9.84
CA LEU A 209 -22.31 -29.79 9.26
C LEU A 209 -23.30 -28.62 9.37
N TRP A 210 -24.34 -28.74 10.19
CA TRP A 210 -25.31 -27.68 10.44
C TRP A 210 -24.76 -26.68 11.45
N VAL A 211 -25.12 -25.42 11.26
CA VAL A 211 -24.82 -24.38 12.24
C VAL A 211 -25.92 -24.37 13.30
N THR A 212 -25.51 -24.52 14.56
CA THR A 212 -26.37 -24.41 15.73
C THR A 212 -25.98 -23.14 16.48
N PHE A 213 -26.89 -22.17 16.56
CA PHE A 213 -26.69 -20.96 17.35
C PHE A 213 -27.03 -21.23 18.82
N THR A 214 -26.14 -20.83 19.72
CA THR A 214 -26.27 -21.08 21.16
C THR A 214 -26.25 -19.80 21.98
N THR A 215 -25.76 -18.70 21.42
CA THR A 215 -25.58 -17.44 22.13
C THR A 215 -26.10 -16.30 21.28
N HIS A 216 -27.03 -15.52 21.83
CA HIS A 216 -27.56 -14.31 21.24
C HIS A 216 -27.02 -13.12 22.02
N TYR A 217 -26.27 -12.25 21.34
CA TYR A 217 -25.61 -11.10 21.96
C TYR A 217 -26.53 -9.89 22.07
N ALA A 218 -27.67 -9.89 21.37
CA ALA A 218 -28.70 -8.86 21.50
C ALA A 218 -29.26 -8.75 22.92
N ASP A 219 -29.20 -9.85 23.70
CA ASP A 219 -29.68 -9.90 25.08
C ASP A 219 -28.67 -9.32 26.09
N ALA A 220 -27.45 -9.03 25.65
CA ALA A 220 -26.46 -8.35 26.48
C ALA A 220 -26.67 -6.83 26.39
N ASP A 221 -26.86 -6.17 27.54
CA ASP A 221 -27.03 -4.70 27.64
C ASP A 221 -25.72 -3.90 27.35
N LYS A 222 -24.78 -4.51 26.63
CA LYS A 222 -23.48 -3.94 26.27
C LYS A 222 -23.07 -4.35 24.88
N ASP A 223 -22.48 -3.40 24.16
CA ASP A 223 -21.84 -3.66 22.88
C ASP A 223 -20.57 -4.50 23.10
N ILE A 224 -20.67 -5.79 22.76
CA ILE A 224 -19.55 -6.72 22.77
C ILE A 224 -18.85 -6.66 21.42
N TYR A 225 -17.54 -6.52 21.43
CA TYR A 225 -16.68 -6.56 20.25
C TYR A 225 -15.70 -7.72 20.39
N LEU A 226 -15.49 -8.46 19.31
CA LEU A 226 -14.56 -9.59 19.25
C LEU A 226 -13.55 -9.33 18.15
N THR A 227 -12.27 -9.46 18.50
CA THR A 227 -11.17 -9.41 17.54
C THR A 227 -10.77 -10.85 17.20
N LEU A 228 -10.74 -11.17 15.91
CA LEU A 228 -10.45 -12.49 15.37
C LEU A 228 -9.27 -12.39 14.41
N LYS A 229 -8.38 -13.39 14.39
CA LYS A 229 -7.38 -13.48 13.33
C LYS A 229 -8.06 -13.91 12.03
N GLN A 230 -7.77 -13.23 10.92
CA GLN A 230 -8.34 -13.55 9.62
C GLN A 230 -7.91 -14.94 9.14
N SER A 231 -6.69 -15.38 9.46
CA SER A 231 -6.21 -16.75 9.16
C SER A 231 -7.09 -17.84 9.77
N GLN A 232 -7.76 -17.57 10.90
CA GLN A 232 -8.66 -18.53 11.54
C GLN A 232 -10.04 -18.61 10.87
N ILE A 233 -10.34 -17.73 9.89
CA ILE A 233 -11.60 -17.72 9.16
C ILE A 233 -11.53 -18.73 8.02
N LEU A 234 -12.17 -19.88 8.21
CA LEU A 234 -12.26 -20.94 7.21
C LEU A 234 -13.22 -20.57 6.07
N SER A 235 -14.32 -19.89 6.38
CA SER A 235 -15.22 -19.34 5.36
C SER A 235 -16.04 -18.16 5.87
N ALA A 236 -16.38 -17.26 4.97
CA ALA A 236 -17.25 -16.11 5.22
C ALA A 236 -18.36 -16.05 4.16
N THR A 237 -19.56 -15.67 4.58
CA THR A 237 -20.69 -15.45 3.68
C THR A 237 -21.59 -14.34 4.20
N LYS A 238 -22.33 -13.68 3.29
CA LYS A 238 -23.38 -12.74 3.69
C LYS A 238 -24.48 -13.51 4.41
N PHE A 239 -24.89 -12.99 5.57
CA PHE A 239 -25.94 -13.59 6.36
C PHE A 239 -27.27 -12.88 6.11
N ASP A 240 -28.22 -13.64 5.60
CA ASP A 240 -29.60 -13.21 5.36
C ASP A 240 -30.50 -13.91 6.38
N PHE A 241 -31.13 -13.10 7.25
CA PHE A 241 -32.01 -13.57 8.31
C PHE A 241 -33.27 -14.24 7.75
N ASP A 242 -33.84 -13.71 6.66
CA ASP A 242 -35.05 -14.26 6.05
C ASP A 242 -34.75 -15.61 5.40
N ALA A 243 -33.61 -15.74 4.73
CA ALA A 243 -33.15 -17.00 4.17
C ALA A 243 -32.92 -18.05 5.28
N TYR A 244 -32.27 -17.66 6.37
CA TYR A 244 -32.04 -18.54 7.52
C TYR A 244 -33.36 -19.03 8.12
N GLU A 245 -34.33 -18.13 8.36
CA GLU A 245 -35.64 -18.52 8.88
C GLU A 245 -36.36 -19.52 7.97
N ARG A 246 -36.32 -19.30 6.65
CA ARG A 246 -36.89 -20.25 5.68
C ARG A 246 -36.25 -21.63 5.78
N PHE A 247 -34.92 -21.69 5.88
CA PHE A 247 -34.20 -22.97 6.03
C PHE A 247 -34.47 -23.66 7.37
N VAL A 248 -34.69 -22.91 8.44
CA VAL A 248 -35.08 -23.48 9.74
C VAL A 248 -36.51 -24.01 9.69
N ARG A 249 -37.44 -23.27 9.06
CA ARG A 249 -38.84 -23.70 8.90
C ARG A 249 -38.95 -24.97 8.05
N SER A 250 -38.22 -25.06 6.93
CA SER A 250 -38.21 -26.26 6.08
C SER A 250 -37.61 -27.50 6.75
N LYS A 251 -36.92 -27.34 7.89
CA LYS A 251 -36.37 -28.44 8.69
C LYS A 251 -37.34 -28.97 9.74
N LYS A 252 -38.40 -28.22 10.09
CA LYS A 252 -39.47 -28.79 10.94
C LYS A 252 -40.26 -29.74 10.05
N PRO A 253 -40.23 -31.07 10.29
CA PRO A 253 -41.06 -31.97 9.54
C PRO A 253 -42.53 -31.63 9.81
N ASP A 254 -43.34 -31.70 8.77
CA ASP A 254 -44.80 -31.68 8.85
C ASP A 254 -45.28 -32.84 9.74
N HIS A 255 -45.27 -32.63 11.04
CA HIS A 255 -45.83 -33.51 12.05
C HIS A 255 -46.72 -32.71 12.98
N VAL A 256 -47.69 -31.99 12.42
CA VAL A 256 -49.01 -31.79 13.03
C VAL A 256 -50.04 -31.56 11.90
N THR A 257 -50.58 -32.64 11.35
CA THR A 257 -51.98 -32.64 10.92
C THR A 257 -52.63 -33.84 11.59
N SER A 258 -53.31 -33.49 12.69
CA SER A 258 -54.40 -34.24 13.33
C SER A 258 -55.37 -34.87 12.35
#